data_AF-A0A530QH25-F1
#
_entry.id   AF-A0A530QH25-F1
#
_cell.length_a   1.000
_cell.length_b   1.000
_cell.length_c   1.000
_cell.angle_alpha   90.00
_cell.angle_beta   90.00
_cell.angle_gamma   90.00
#
_symmetry.space_group_name_H-M   'P 1'
#
loop_
_entity.id
_entity.type
_entity.pdbx_description
1 polymer ?
#
loop_
_entity_poly.entity_id
_entity_poly.type
_entity_poly.pdbx_seq_one_letter_code
_entity_poly.pdbx_strand_id
1 'polypeptide(L)'
;MSMLYRAARIAQEAHRSQTDKTGEPYIEHSRRVAEQVETLDQKIVAYLHDVVEKGEGWTLGRLRTAGFGSPVVAAVDALTRRLDETEQGFLC
;
A
#
# COMPACT_ATOMS: atom_id res chain seq x y z
N MET A 1 -11.18 12.17 -12.03
CA MET A 1 -11.18 11.16 -10.95
C MET A 1 -10.00 11.43 -10.02
N SER A 2 -10.19 11.48 -8.71
CA SER A 2 -9.11 11.74 -7.73
C SER A 2 -8.11 10.58 -7.69
N MET A 3 -6.82 10.88 -7.57
CA MET A 3 -5.76 9.87 -7.43
C MET A 3 -5.97 8.96 -6.22
N LEU A 4 -6.54 9.49 -5.13
CA LEU A 4 -6.89 8.74 -3.93
C LEU A 4 -7.92 7.64 -4.21
N TYR A 5 -8.95 7.95 -5.00
CA TYR A 5 -9.95 6.96 -5.38
C TYR A 5 -9.35 5.85 -6.25
N ARG A 6 -8.45 6.21 -7.17
CA ARG A 6 -7.73 5.23 -8.00
C ARG A 6 -6.84 4.33 -7.14
N ALA A 7 -6.12 4.89 -6.17
CA ALA A 7 -5.29 4.14 -5.23
C ALA A 7 -6.11 3.17 -4.38
N ALA A 8 -7.21 3.64 -3.78
CA ALA A 8 -8.11 2.79 -3.00
C ALA A 8 -8.71 1.65 -3.84
N ARG A 9 -9.07 1.90 -5.10
CA ARG A 9 -9.57 0.86 -6.00
C ARG A 9 -8.49 -0.18 -6.33
N ILE A 10 -7.27 0.27 -6.63
CA ILE A 10 -6.13 -0.60 -6.87
C ILE A 10 -5.86 -1.48 -5.66
N ALA A 11 -5.87 -0.89 -4.46
CA ALA A 11 -5.68 -1.62 -3.22
C ALA A 11 -6.78 -2.67 -2.99
N GLN A 12 -8.04 -2.28 -3.20
CA GLN A 12 -9.15 -3.22 -3.10
C GLN A 12 -9.05 -4.34 -4.14
N GLU A 13 -8.63 -4.06 -5.39
CA GLU A 13 -8.44 -5.06 -6.43
C GLU A 13 -7.27 -6.01 -6.10
N ALA A 14 -6.15 -5.47 -5.61
CA ALA A 14 -4.96 -6.25 -5.23
C ALA A 14 -5.21 -7.16 -4.03
N HIS A 15 -5.95 -6.67 -3.03
CA HIS A 15 -6.29 -7.40 -1.81
C HIS A 15 -7.67 -8.07 -1.87
N ARG A 16 -8.34 -8.10 -3.03
CA ARG A 16 -9.69 -8.66 -3.16
C ARG A 16 -9.76 -10.13 -2.75
N SER A 17 -8.69 -10.86 -3.04
CA SER A 17 -8.54 -12.28 -2.71
C SER A 17 -7.78 -12.50 -1.40
N GLN A 18 -7.38 -11.42 -0.72
CA GLN A 18 -6.60 -11.46 0.50
C GLN A 18 -7.49 -11.12 1.69
N THR A 19 -7.69 -12.10 2.55
CA THR A 19 -8.33 -11.94 3.85
C THR A 19 -7.28 -11.98 4.94
N ASP A 20 -7.44 -11.14 5.96
CA ASP A 20 -6.63 -11.23 7.17
C ASP A 20 -6.93 -12.53 7.92
N LYS A 21 -6.14 -12.85 8.95
CA LYS A 21 -6.30 -14.03 9.80
C LYS A 21 -7.64 -14.08 10.52
N THR A 22 -8.33 -12.94 10.63
CA THR A 22 -9.67 -12.81 11.21
C THR A 22 -10.80 -13.04 10.19
N GLY A 23 -10.48 -13.24 8.91
CA GLY A 23 -11.45 -13.36 7.83
C GLY A 23 -11.95 -12.02 7.28
N GLU A 24 -11.44 -10.89 7.78
CA GLU A 24 -11.79 -9.57 7.28
C GLU A 24 -11.00 -9.20 6.01
N PRO A 25 -11.56 -8.37 5.12
CA PRO A 25 -10.84 -7.85 3.96
C PRO A 25 -9.60 -7.07 4.38
N TYR A 26 -8.42 -7.41 3.83
CA TYR A 26 -7.15 -6.77 4.20
C TYR A 26 -7.16 -5.24 3.94
N ILE A 27 -8.04 -4.74 3.07
CA ILE A 27 -8.25 -3.31 2.79
C ILE A 27 -8.60 -2.49 4.04
N GLU A 28 -9.19 -3.07 5.08
CA GLU A 28 -9.46 -2.36 6.35
C GLU A 28 -8.16 -1.92 7.04
N HIS A 29 -7.08 -2.69 6.90
CA HIS A 29 -5.77 -2.29 7.40
C HIS A 29 -5.30 -1.00 6.70
N SER A 30 -5.25 -1.01 5.36
CA SER A 30 -4.79 0.15 4.59
C SER A 30 -5.67 1.38 4.80
N ARG A 31 -6.98 1.19 5.06
CA ARG A 31 -7.88 2.28 5.43
C ARG A 31 -7.50 2.91 6.77
N ARG A 32 -7.23 2.11 7.81
CA ARG A 32 -6.79 2.62 9.13
C ARG A 32 -5.47 3.37 9.05
N VAL A 33 -4.54 2.95 8.19
CA VAL A 33 -3.28 3.69 7.95
C VAL A 33 -3.57 5.01 7.23
N ALA A 34 -4.45 5.00 6.22
CA ALA A 34 -4.85 6.21 5.52
C ALA A 34 -5.63 7.22 6.40
N GLU A 35 -6.31 6.76 7.45
CA GLU A 35 -6.97 7.63 8.43
C GLU A 35 -5.99 8.27 9.42
N GLN A 36 -4.81 7.69 9.62
CA GLN A 36 -3.76 8.24 10.50
C GLN A 36 -2.93 9.34 9.84
N VAL A 37 -3.03 9.51 8.52
CA VAL A 37 -2.30 10.52 7.76
C VAL A 37 -3.23 11.65 7.31
N GLU A 38 -2.73 12.87 7.28
CA GLU A 38 -3.57 14.05 7.00
C GLU A 38 -3.59 14.41 5.52
N THR A 39 -2.44 14.31 4.83
CA THR A 39 -2.31 14.78 3.45
C THR A 39 -2.81 13.78 2.42
N LEU A 40 -3.33 14.27 1.29
CA LEU A 40 -3.83 13.43 0.19
C LEU A 40 -2.75 12.49 -0.37
N ASP A 41 -1.52 12.99 -0.52
CA ASP A 41 -0.41 12.20 -1.06
C ASP A 41 -0.01 11.08 -0.10
N GLN A 42 0.04 11.37 1.21
CA GLN A 42 0.28 10.32 2.22
C GLN A 42 -0.86 9.30 2.24
N LYS A 43 -2.12 9.71 2.07
CA LYS A 43 -3.25 8.78 1.98
C LYS A 43 -3.12 7.87 0.77
N ILE A 44 -2.71 8.40 -0.39
CA ILE A 44 -2.45 7.61 -1.59
C ILE A 44 -1.34 6.59 -1.33
N VAL A 45 -0.23 7.02 -0.74
CA VAL A 45 0.89 6.14 -0.37
C VAL A 45 0.44 5.07 0.63
N ALA A 46 -0.35 5.43 1.64
CA ALA A 46 -0.89 4.51 2.63
C ALA A 46 -1.84 3.46 2.03
N TYR A 47 -2.57 3.76 0.97
CA TYR A 47 -3.33 2.72 0.26
C TYR A 47 -2.44 1.81 -0.60
N LEU A 48 -1.31 2.30 -1.10
CA LEU A 48 -0.47 1.59 -2.06
C LEU A 48 0.73 0.84 -1.44
N HIS A 49 1.13 1.20 -0.22
CA HIS A 49 2.30 0.59 0.43
C HIS A 49 2.14 -0.94 0.58
N ASP A 50 0.98 -1.40 1.04
CA ASP A 50 0.64 -2.82 1.13
C ASP A 50 0.44 -3.50 -0.24
N VAL A 51 0.04 -2.74 -1.26
CA VAL A 51 -0.27 -3.30 -2.58
C VAL A 51 0.99 -3.81 -3.25
N VAL A 52 2.12 -3.13 -3.10
CA VAL A 52 3.39 -3.59 -3.67
C VAL A 52 3.98 -4.72 -2.84
N GLU A 53 3.76 -4.71 -1.52
CA GLU A 53 4.29 -5.72 -0.61
C GLU A 53 3.52 -7.05 -0.68
N LYS A 54 2.19 -6.99 -0.72
CA LYS A 54 1.29 -8.15 -0.59
C LYS A 54 0.34 -8.34 -1.77
N GLY A 55 0.21 -7.34 -2.65
CA GLY A 55 -0.61 -7.43 -3.83
C GLY A 55 0.07 -8.26 -4.91
N GLU A 56 -0.55 -9.38 -5.27
CA GLU A 56 -0.02 -10.29 -6.27
C GLU A 56 0.08 -9.59 -7.65
N GLY A 57 1.27 -9.60 -8.25
CA GLY A 57 1.53 -9.00 -9.57
C GLY A 57 1.54 -7.46 -9.60
N TRP A 58 1.59 -6.79 -8.44
CA TRP A 58 1.84 -5.35 -8.36
C TRP A 58 3.31 -5.06 -8.11
N THR A 59 3.85 -4.07 -8.84
CA THR A 59 5.23 -3.62 -8.72
C THR A 59 5.30 -2.11 -8.81
N LEU A 60 6.40 -1.51 -8.33
CA LEU A 60 6.66 -0.07 -8.42
C LEU A 60 6.60 0.45 -9.86
N GLY A 61 7.08 -0.35 -10.82
CA GLY A 61 6.98 -0.04 -12.25
C GLY A 61 5.53 0.04 -12.73
N ARG A 62 4.67 -0.88 -12.27
CA ARG A 62 3.24 -0.87 -12.58
C ARG A 62 2.54 0.36 -11.98
N LEU A 63 2.94 0.81 -10.79
CA LEU A 63 2.44 2.05 -10.19
C LEU A 63 2.82 3.29 -11.02
N ARG A 64 4.06 3.37 -11.51
CA ARG A 64 4.46 4.45 -12.43
C ARG A 64 3.59 4.46 -13.69
N THR A 65 3.35 3.30 -14.29
CA THR A 65 2.49 3.17 -15.48
C THR A 65 1.02 3.49 -15.19
N ALA A 66 0.55 3.27 -13.96
CA ALA A 66 -0.80 3.64 -13.52
C ALA A 66 -1.02 5.17 -13.39
N GLY A 67 0.06 5.96 -13.52
CA GLY A 67 0.04 7.42 -13.49
C GLY A 67 0.33 8.02 -12.12
N PHE A 68 0.90 7.25 -11.18
CA PHE A 68 1.38 7.80 -9.92
C PHE A 68 2.71 8.53 -10.12
N GLY A 69 2.82 9.72 -9.53
CA GLY A 69 4.01 10.55 -9.62
C GLY A 69 5.23 9.92 -8.93
N SER A 70 6.42 10.32 -9.37
CA SER A 70 7.70 9.92 -8.73
C SER A 70 7.73 10.04 -7.20
N PRO A 71 7.20 11.10 -6.54
CA PRO A 71 7.24 11.18 -5.08
C PRO A 71 6.38 10.10 -4.39
N VAL A 72 5.21 9.77 -4.94
CA VAL A 72 4.35 8.70 -4.42
C VAL A 72 5.06 7.35 -4.56
N VAL A 73 5.63 7.08 -5.73
CA VAL A 73 6.32 5.81 -5.98
C VAL A 73 7.57 5.67 -5.11
N ALA A 74 8.33 6.74 -4.90
CA ALA A 74 9.49 6.74 -4.01
C ALA A 74 9.09 6.53 -2.54
N ALA A 75 7.98 7.14 -2.10
CA ALA A 75 7.46 6.93 -0.75
C ALA A 75 6.95 5.49 -0.55
N VAL A 76 6.26 4.92 -1.54
CA VAL A 76 5.84 3.51 -1.53
C VAL A 76 7.06 2.58 -1.50
N ASP A 77 8.09 2.84 -2.32
CA ASP A 77 9.34 2.07 -2.31
C ASP A 77 10.03 2.13 -0.94
N ALA A 78 10.07 3.31 -0.31
CA ALA A 78 10.65 3.49 1.02
C ALA A 78 9.84 2.79 2.13
N LEU A 79 8.54 2.58 1.96
CA LEU A 79 7.67 1.91 2.92
C LEU A 79 7.46 0.43 2.64
N THR A 80 7.82 -0.04 1.45
CA THR A 80 7.75 -1.46 1.10
C THR A 80 8.88 -2.17 1.82
N ARG A 81 8.57 -3.03 2.79
CA ARG A 81 9.62 -3.84 3.42
C ARG A 81 10.18 -4.77 2.35
N ARG A 82 11.51 -4.75 2.19
CA ARG A 82 12.19 -5.83 1.47
C ARG A 82 12.03 -7.07 2.34
N LEU A 83 11.56 -8.17 1.76
CA LEU A 83 11.37 -9.47 2.43
C LEU A 83 12.61 -9.99 3.19
N ASP A 84 13.78 -9.38 2.99
CA ASP A 84 15.03 -9.63 3.71
C ASP A 84 15.25 -8.82 4.99
N GLU A 85 14.37 -7.87 5.34
CA GLU A 85 14.37 -7.29 6.69
C GLU A 85 13.61 -8.23 7.63
N THR A 86 14.35 -9.24 8.09
CA THR A 86 13.99 -10.02 9.27
C THR A 86 13.59 -9.08 10.39
N GLU A 87 12.56 -9.49 11.12
CA GLU A 87 11.95 -8.85 12.30
C GLU A 87 12.92 -8.76 13.50
N GLN A 88 14.18 -8.43 13.28
CA GLN A 88 15.25 -8.33 14.28
C GLN A 88 15.49 -6.88 14.64
N GLY A 89 14.42 -6.23 15.09
CA GLY A 89 14.46 -4.95 15.78
C GLY A 89 13.61 -4.94 17.05
N PHE A 90 13.02 -6.07 17.45
CA PHE A 90 12.39 -6.21 18.76
C PHE A 90 13.43 -6.73 19.75
N LEU A 91 14.32 -5.84 20.19
CA LEU A 91 15.17 -6.09 21.35
C LEU A 91 15.13 -4.88 22.30
N CYS A 92 14.41 -5.15 23.41
CA CYS A 92 14.56 -4.60 24.75
C CYS A 92 13.94 -3.23 25.05
#